data_AF-A0A922X7T8-F1
#
_entry.id   AF-A0A922X7T8-F1
#
_cell.length_a   1.000
_cell.length_b   1.000
_cell.length_c   1.000
_cell.angle_alpha   90.00
_cell.angle_beta   90.00
_cell.angle_gamma   90.00
#
_symmetry.space_group_name_H-M   'P 1'
#
loop_
_entity.id
_entity.type
_entity.pdbx_description
1 polymer ?
#
loop_
_entity_poly.entity_id
_entity_poly.type
_entity_poly.pdbx_seq_one_letter_code
_entity_poly.pdbx_strand_id
1 'polypeptide(L)'
;WASKATDIAHNCGMQHVHRIERGVGYTVVLKSGILGTGFKAPKKLADQELQAVAALLHDRMTETVLRNADDAQRLFDELEGRPLETIDVIGQGREALVRANVELGLAMSDDEIDYLHDAFTKAQRNPTDVELMMFAQANSEHCRHKIFNADWIIDGVKQDRSLFGMIKNTHQLNPRGTVVAYSDNSSIIEGASVTRFYPRQVGADKQEYAPSNELTHILMKVETHNHPTAISPFPGASTGAGGEIRDEGATGRGAKPKAGLTGFTVSNLLLPDAQRPWENASDVTAGSAARVDAVYGKPERIASPLQIMIDGPIGGAAFSNEFGRPVLGGYFRTYEQNVGAAGAVYGYHKPIMIAGGIGNISAAHTHKDEIPVGSLLIQLGGPGMRIG
;
A
#
# COMPACT_ATOMS: atom_id res chain seq x y z
N TRP A 1 13.58 -9.54 4.92
CA TRP A 1 14.39 -10.71 5.31
C TRP A 1 15.54 -10.29 6.23
N ALA A 2 16.38 -9.35 5.79
CA ALA A 2 17.54 -8.84 6.53
C ALA A 2 17.27 -8.51 8.01
N SER A 3 16.21 -7.75 8.30
CA SER A 3 15.85 -7.37 9.68
C SER A 3 15.69 -8.60 10.59
N LYS A 4 14.84 -9.57 10.22
CA LYS A 4 14.60 -10.78 11.04
C LYS A 4 15.84 -11.66 11.18
N ALA A 5 16.64 -11.79 10.12
CA ALA A 5 17.88 -12.57 10.19
C ALA A 5 18.89 -11.94 11.15
N THR A 6 18.99 -10.60 11.11
CA THR A 6 19.85 -9.83 12.02
C THR A 6 19.34 -9.93 13.47
N ASP A 7 18.03 -9.82 13.69
CA ASP A 7 17.42 -10.02 15.02
C ASP A 7 17.73 -11.41 15.59
N ILE A 8 17.65 -12.47 14.76
CA ILE A 8 18.02 -13.83 15.18
C ILE A 8 19.48 -13.87 15.62
N ALA A 9 20.39 -13.26 14.86
CA ALA A 9 21.81 -13.25 15.21
C ALA A 9 22.05 -12.55 16.55
N HIS A 10 21.43 -11.39 16.77
CA HIS A 10 21.50 -10.64 18.02
C HIS A 10 20.94 -11.43 19.20
N ASN A 11 19.80 -12.11 19.02
CA ASN A 11 19.19 -12.98 20.04
C ASN A 11 20.04 -14.22 20.35
N CYS A 12 20.89 -14.66 19.43
CA CYS A 12 21.90 -15.69 19.65
C CYS A 12 23.21 -15.17 20.27
N GLY A 13 23.26 -13.90 20.73
CA GLY A 13 24.42 -13.29 21.36
C GLY A 13 25.47 -12.74 20.38
N MET A 14 25.19 -12.72 19.07
CA MET A 14 26.11 -12.23 18.04
C MET A 14 25.94 -10.72 17.79
N GLN A 15 26.09 -9.91 18.84
CA GLN A 15 25.92 -8.44 18.80
C GLN A 15 26.93 -7.74 17.88
N HIS A 16 28.03 -8.41 17.53
CA HIS A 16 29.03 -7.90 16.59
C HIS A 16 28.57 -7.95 15.13
N VAL A 17 27.50 -8.68 14.81
CA VAL A 17 26.92 -8.72 13.47
C VAL A 17 26.09 -7.46 13.24
N HIS A 18 26.53 -6.58 12.35
CA HIS A 18 25.80 -5.34 12.06
C HIS A 18 24.50 -5.58 11.27
N ARG A 19 24.58 -6.31 10.16
CA ARG A 19 23.45 -6.62 9.28
C ARG A 19 23.71 -7.90 8.49
N ILE A 20 22.67 -8.68 8.24
CA ILE A 20 22.72 -9.86 7.36
C ILE A 20 21.84 -9.59 6.13
N GLU A 21 22.32 -9.96 4.94
CA GLU A 21 21.53 -9.94 3.70
C GLU A 21 21.58 -11.30 2.98
N ARG A 22 20.66 -11.54 2.05
CA ARG A 22 20.59 -12.77 1.26
C ARG A 22 20.49 -12.48 -0.24
N GLY A 23 21.26 -13.21 -1.04
CA GLY A 23 21.14 -13.25 -2.49
C GLY A 23 20.86 -14.68 -3.01
N VAL A 24 20.59 -14.79 -4.32
CA VAL A 24 20.43 -16.07 -5.02
C VAL A 24 21.50 -16.16 -6.12
N GLY A 25 22.34 -17.19 -6.06
CA GLY A 25 23.33 -17.46 -7.09
C GLY A 25 22.75 -18.31 -8.23
N TYR A 26 22.70 -17.75 -9.44
CA TYR A 26 22.25 -18.46 -10.64
C TYR A 26 23.43 -18.90 -11.51
N THR A 27 23.44 -20.17 -11.91
CA THR A 27 24.35 -20.70 -12.92
C THR A 27 23.58 -21.02 -14.19
N VAL A 28 23.82 -20.25 -15.26
CA VAL A 28 23.14 -20.43 -16.55
C VAL A 28 23.99 -21.33 -17.44
N VAL A 29 23.47 -22.53 -17.75
CA VAL A 29 24.14 -23.51 -18.61
C VAL A 29 23.48 -23.52 -19.98
N LEU A 30 24.24 -23.23 -21.03
CA LEU A 30 23.74 -23.30 -22.41
C LEU A 30 23.83 -24.73 -22.94
N LYS A 31 22.79 -25.18 -23.64
CA LYS A 31 22.83 -26.45 -24.37
C LYS A 31 23.87 -26.36 -25.49
N SER A 32 24.72 -27.38 -25.62
CA SER A 32 25.61 -27.52 -26.77
C SER A 32 24.77 -27.79 -28.04
N GLY A 33 25.11 -27.13 -29.14
CA GLY A 33 24.43 -27.34 -30.43
C GLY A 33 24.67 -28.75 -30.99
N ILE A 34 23.66 -29.31 -31.66
CA ILE A 34 23.70 -30.65 -32.28
C ILE A 34 24.48 -30.69 -33.61
N LEU A 35 24.79 -29.55 -34.23
CA LEU A 35 25.70 -29.49 -35.37
C LEU A 35 27.13 -29.20 -34.92
N GLY A 36 27.98 -30.21 -35.03
CA GLY A 36 29.39 -30.11 -34.76
C GLY A 36 30.12 -29.21 -35.75
N THR A 37 31.05 -28.43 -35.22
CA THR A 37 32.38 -28.21 -35.82
C THR A 37 33.37 -28.13 -34.66
N GLY A 38 34.56 -28.70 -34.87
CA GLY A 38 35.52 -29.08 -33.83
C GLY A 38 35.90 -28.01 -32.80
N PHE A 39 36.39 -28.50 -31.66
CA PHE A 39 37.15 -27.78 -30.61
C PHE A 39 37.08 -26.24 -30.66
N LYS A 40 36.34 -25.62 -29.72
CA LYS A 40 36.78 -24.47 -28.87
C LYS A 40 35.61 -23.57 -28.45
N ALA A 41 35.64 -23.24 -27.16
CA ALA A 41 34.87 -22.25 -26.40
C ALA A 41 33.35 -22.47 -26.25
N PRO A 42 32.81 -22.40 -25.02
CA PRO A 42 31.36 -22.34 -24.82
C PRO A 42 30.80 -21.11 -25.56
N LYS A 43 29.64 -21.25 -26.21
CA LYS A 43 28.92 -20.11 -26.80
C LYS A 43 28.77 -19.06 -25.70
N LYS A 44 29.37 -17.88 -25.87
CA LYS A 44 29.13 -16.76 -24.96
C LYS A 44 27.83 -16.09 -25.39
N LEU A 45 26.96 -15.80 -24.42
CA LEU A 45 25.79 -14.96 -24.67
C LEU A 45 26.26 -13.53 -24.98
N ALA A 46 25.65 -12.89 -25.97
CA ALA A 46 25.81 -11.46 -26.20
C ALA A 46 25.18 -10.65 -25.04
N ASP A 47 25.55 -9.38 -24.90
CA ASP A 47 25.06 -8.54 -23.79
C ASP A 47 23.54 -8.43 -23.74
N GLN A 48 22.90 -8.31 -24.91
CA GLN A 48 21.43 -8.29 -25.01
C GLN A 48 20.79 -9.62 -24.56
N GLU A 49 21.39 -10.76 -24.93
CA GLU A 49 20.92 -12.07 -24.48
C GLU A 49 21.11 -12.24 -22.96
N LEU A 50 22.21 -11.72 -22.40
CA LEU A 50 22.43 -11.73 -20.97
C LEU A 50 21.44 -10.84 -20.21
N GLN A 51 21.10 -9.67 -20.75
CA GLN A 51 20.07 -8.80 -20.18
C GLN A 51 18.70 -9.45 -20.22
N ALA A 52 18.36 -10.13 -21.33
CA ALA A 52 17.11 -10.87 -21.44
C ALA A 52 17.04 -12.02 -20.42
N VAL A 53 18.13 -12.76 -20.21
CA VAL A 53 18.20 -13.78 -19.15
C VAL A 53 18.09 -13.16 -17.77
N ALA A 54 18.81 -12.07 -17.49
CA ALA A 54 18.74 -11.37 -16.21
C ALA A 54 17.31 -10.90 -15.91
N ALA A 55 16.59 -10.35 -16.89
CA ALA A 55 15.21 -9.88 -16.76
C ALA A 55 14.21 -10.99 -16.39
N LEU A 56 14.54 -12.27 -16.64
CA LEU A 56 13.72 -13.42 -16.23
C LEU A 56 14.03 -13.94 -14.82
N LEU A 57 15.16 -13.52 -14.24
CA LEU A 57 15.70 -14.08 -13.00
C LEU A 57 15.57 -13.15 -11.79
N HIS A 58 15.04 -11.94 -11.96
CA HIS A 58 14.85 -10.98 -10.87
C HIS A 58 13.59 -10.13 -11.08
N ASP A 59 13.04 -9.62 -9.98
CA ASP A 59 12.07 -8.52 -10.01
C ASP A 59 12.80 -7.18 -10.09
N ARG A 60 12.72 -6.51 -11.24
CA ARG A 60 13.33 -5.20 -11.47
C ARG A 60 12.90 -4.10 -10.48
N MET A 61 11.76 -4.27 -9.80
CA MET A 61 11.25 -3.29 -8.85
C MET A 61 11.89 -3.40 -7.47
N THR A 62 12.45 -4.56 -7.13
CA THR A 62 12.93 -4.85 -5.77
C THR A 62 14.33 -5.47 -5.70
N GLU A 63 14.87 -5.93 -6.83
CA GLU A 63 16.12 -6.67 -6.91
C GLU A 63 17.07 -6.08 -7.96
N THR A 64 18.35 -6.45 -7.88
CA THR A 64 19.38 -6.13 -8.89
C THR A 64 20.23 -7.36 -9.18
N VAL A 65 20.79 -7.44 -10.40
CA VAL A 65 21.63 -8.56 -10.82
C VAL A 65 23.10 -8.16 -10.76
N LEU A 66 23.86 -8.86 -9.93
CA LEU A 66 25.30 -8.72 -9.81
C LEU A 66 26.01 -9.78 -10.65
N ARG A 67 27.12 -9.41 -11.30
CA ARG A 67 27.97 -10.35 -12.04
C ARG A 67 29.00 -11.02 -11.15
N ASN A 68 29.43 -10.33 -10.09
CA ASN A 68 30.29 -10.86 -9.04
C ASN A 68 29.55 -10.78 -7.70
N ALA A 69 29.61 -11.85 -6.92
CA ALA A 69 29.03 -11.88 -5.58
C ALA A 69 29.71 -10.88 -4.63
N ASP A 70 31.00 -10.58 -4.82
CA ASP A 70 31.74 -9.62 -4.00
C ASP A 70 31.17 -8.19 -4.11
N ASP A 71 30.51 -7.86 -5.22
CA ASP A 71 29.85 -6.56 -5.40
C ASP A 71 28.70 -6.34 -4.41
N ALA A 72 28.19 -7.41 -3.78
CA ALA A 72 27.15 -7.33 -2.76
C ALA A 72 27.60 -6.57 -1.50
N GLN A 73 28.90 -6.36 -1.30
CA GLN A 73 29.42 -5.51 -0.22
C GLN A 73 28.81 -4.10 -0.24
N ARG A 74 28.44 -3.60 -1.43
CA ARG A 74 27.84 -2.27 -1.62
C ARG A 74 26.44 -2.13 -1.02
N LEU A 75 25.77 -3.23 -0.70
CA LEU A 75 24.48 -3.21 0.03
C LEU A 75 24.63 -2.72 1.47
N PHE A 76 25.87 -2.65 1.97
CA PHE A 76 26.20 -2.23 3.33
C PHE A 76 26.93 -0.89 3.38
N ASP A 77 27.03 -0.18 2.25
CA ASP A 77 27.64 1.14 2.19
C ASP A 77 26.86 2.11 3.09
N GLU A 78 27.56 2.79 4.00
CA GLU A 78 26.99 3.89 4.78
C GLU A 78 26.93 5.15 3.92
N LEU A 79 25.76 5.80 3.90
CA LEU A 79 25.54 7.04 3.19
C LEU A 79 25.33 8.17 4.19
N GLU A 80 26.01 9.30 3.97
CA GLU A 80 25.77 10.50 4.77
C GLU A 80 24.34 11.03 4.52
N GLY A 81 23.71 11.50 5.61
CA GLY A 81 22.40 12.12 5.54
C GLY A 81 22.46 13.41 4.72
N ARG A 82 21.47 13.62 3.85
CA ARG A 82 21.37 14.87 3.08
C ARG A 82 21.02 16.02 4.03
N PRO A 83 21.65 17.19 3.88
CA PRO A 83 21.29 18.37 4.66
C PRO A 83 19.86 18.81 4.30
N LEU A 84 19.21 19.48 5.25
CA LEU A 84 17.90 20.10 5.06
C LEU A 84 17.99 21.20 3.98
N GLU A 85 17.08 21.18 3.02
CA GLU A 85 17.03 22.18 1.95
C GLU A 85 16.03 23.29 2.28
N THR A 86 16.33 24.52 1.86
CA THR A 86 15.48 25.70 2.11
C THR A 86 15.11 26.34 0.79
N ILE A 87 13.82 26.59 0.59
CA ILE A 87 13.27 27.11 -0.67
C ILE A 87 13.13 28.63 -0.55
N ASP A 88 13.81 29.38 -1.42
CA ASP A 88 13.94 30.83 -1.30
C ASP A 88 12.71 31.63 -1.74
N VAL A 89 11.64 31.53 -0.95
CA VAL A 89 10.37 32.24 -1.18
C VAL A 89 10.51 33.74 -0.89
N ILE A 90 11.33 34.15 0.08
CA ILE A 90 11.52 35.57 0.41
C ILE A 90 12.29 36.30 -0.70
N GLY A 91 13.33 35.67 -1.26
CA GLY A 91 14.14 36.26 -2.34
C GLY A 91 13.52 36.11 -3.72
N GLN A 92 12.85 34.99 -4.01
CA GLN A 92 12.39 34.64 -5.36
C GLN A 92 10.85 34.57 -5.48
N GLY A 93 10.13 34.87 -4.41
CA GLY A 93 8.67 34.92 -4.38
C GLY A 93 8.00 33.57 -4.68
N ARG A 94 6.75 33.64 -5.13
CA ARG A 94 5.90 32.51 -5.52
C ARG A 94 6.59 31.53 -6.48
N GLU A 95 7.41 32.03 -7.40
CA GLU A 95 8.09 31.20 -8.41
C GLU A 95 9.05 30.17 -7.80
N ALA A 96 9.59 30.42 -6.60
CA ALA A 96 10.37 29.42 -5.88
C ALA A 96 9.53 28.17 -5.54
N LEU A 97 8.29 28.37 -5.13
CA LEU A 97 7.35 27.29 -4.81
C LEU A 97 6.88 26.55 -6.07
N VAL A 98 6.68 27.26 -7.17
CA VAL A 98 6.32 26.64 -8.47
C VAL A 98 7.42 25.67 -8.93
N ARG A 99 8.69 26.09 -8.83
CA ARG A 99 9.83 25.19 -9.14
C ARG A 99 9.91 24.01 -8.18
N ALA A 100 9.85 24.28 -6.87
CA ALA A 100 9.89 23.22 -5.85
C ALA A 100 8.75 22.21 -6.03
N ASN A 101 7.55 22.65 -6.43
CA ASN A 101 6.40 21.78 -6.70
C ASN A 101 6.70 20.73 -7.78
N VAL A 102 7.41 21.13 -8.84
CA VAL A 102 7.80 20.23 -9.95
C VAL A 102 8.98 19.35 -9.54
N GLU A 103 10.04 19.94 -8.99
CA GLU A 103 11.29 19.23 -8.66
C GLU A 103 11.09 18.17 -7.57
N LEU A 104 10.27 18.48 -6.56
CA LEU A 104 9.96 17.57 -5.45
C LEU A 104 8.70 16.72 -5.70
N GLY A 105 7.98 16.96 -6.80
CA GLY A 105 6.77 16.20 -7.15
C GLY A 105 5.61 16.39 -6.16
N LEU A 106 5.41 17.61 -5.65
CA LEU A 106 4.46 17.90 -4.57
C LEU A 106 3.00 17.91 -5.04
N ALA A 107 2.76 18.07 -6.35
CA ALA A 107 1.44 18.08 -6.97
C ALA A 107 0.44 19.08 -6.34
N MET A 108 0.96 20.22 -5.86
CA MET A 108 0.15 21.30 -5.29
C MET A 108 -0.61 22.05 -6.38
N SER A 109 -1.82 22.47 -6.08
CA SER A 109 -2.61 23.39 -6.92
C SER A 109 -2.17 24.84 -6.75
N ASP A 110 -2.62 25.73 -7.66
CA ASP A 110 -2.23 27.15 -7.63
C ASP A 110 -2.65 27.84 -6.32
N ASP A 111 -3.82 27.53 -5.79
CA ASP A 111 -4.33 28.05 -4.52
C ASP A 111 -3.54 27.54 -3.30
N GLU A 112 -3.04 26.29 -3.35
CA GLU A 112 -2.15 25.74 -2.33
C GLU A 112 -0.78 26.42 -2.34
N ILE A 113 -0.25 26.71 -3.53
CA ILE A 113 0.98 27.49 -3.71
C ILE A 113 0.80 28.91 -3.17
N ASP A 114 -0.32 29.57 -3.50
CA ASP A 114 -0.63 30.92 -3.03
C ASP A 114 -0.76 30.95 -1.50
N TYR A 115 -1.45 29.96 -0.92
CA TYR A 115 -1.55 29.80 0.53
C TYR A 115 -0.19 29.70 1.21
N LEU A 116 0.72 28.87 0.67
CA LEU A 116 2.06 28.70 1.24
C LEU A 116 2.90 29.96 1.06
N HIS A 117 2.83 30.60 -0.10
CA HIS A 117 3.51 31.87 -0.34
C HIS A 117 3.12 32.89 0.73
N ASP A 118 1.83 33.13 0.93
CA ASP A 118 1.33 34.09 1.92
C ASP A 118 1.72 33.70 3.35
N ALA A 119 1.64 32.40 3.70
CA ALA A 119 2.00 31.90 5.01
C ALA A 119 3.48 32.16 5.34
N PHE A 120 4.39 31.84 4.40
CA PHE A 120 5.83 32.00 4.62
C PHE A 120 6.30 33.45 4.48
N THR A 121 5.67 34.25 3.61
CA THR A 121 5.88 35.70 3.57
C THR A 121 5.47 36.34 4.89
N LYS A 122 4.31 35.98 5.46
CA LYS A 122 3.85 36.48 6.76
C LYS A 122 4.76 36.03 7.91
N ALA A 123 5.27 34.80 7.84
CA ALA A 123 6.23 34.28 8.82
C ALA A 123 7.64 34.88 8.66
N GLN A 124 7.88 35.64 7.59
CA GLN A 124 9.18 36.25 7.26
C GLN A 124 10.34 35.25 7.24
N ARG A 125 10.08 34.03 6.77
CA ARG A 125 11.10 32.99 6.62
C ARG A 125 10.82 32.10 5.43
N ASN A 126 11.88 31.49 4.91
CA ASN A 126 11.78 30.47 3.87
C ASN A 126 11.26 29.13 4.45
N PRO A 127 10.43 28.38 3.70
CA PRO A 127 10.10 27.01 4.02
C PRO A 127 11.26 26.05 3.78
N THR A 128 11.27 24.95 4.52
CA THR A 128 12.14 23.81 4.22
C THR A 128 11.45 22.82 3.28
N ASP A 129 12.22 22.00 2.58
CA ASP A 129 11.73 20.91 1.76
C ASP A 129 10.80 19.95 2.54
N VAL A 130 11.15 19.64 3.79
CA VAL A 130 10.34 18.81 4.69
C VAL A 130 8.99 19.46 5.01
N GLU A 131 8.94 20.78 5.24
CA GLU A 131 7.68 21.49 5.50
C GLU A 131 6.75 21.46 4.28
N LEU A 132 7.31 21.63 3.07
CA LEU A 132 6.55 21.57 1.83
C LEU A 132 6.06 20.15 1.54
N MET A 133 6.92 19.14 1.71
CA MET A 133 6.56 17.73 1.56
C MET A 133 5.45 17.34 2.53
N MET A 134 5.56 17.72 3.81
CA MET A 134 4.54 17.48 4.82
C MET A 134 3.21 18.11 4.42
N PHE A 135 3.22 19.37 3.98
CA PHE A 135 2.01 20.07 3.55
C PHE A 135 1.35 19.40 2.34
N ALA A 136 2.14 19.05 1.32
CA ALA A 136 1.65 18.41 0.11
C ALA A 136 1.00 17.06 0.40
N GLN A 137 1.62 16.23 1.25
CA GLN A 137 1.05 14.94 1.62
C GLN A 137 -0.24 15.08 2.42
N ALA A 138 -0.28 16.01 3.38
CA ALA A 138 -1.47 16.27 4.20
C ALA A 138 -2.66 16.83 3.41
N ASN A 139 -2.40 17.57 2.32
CA ASN A 139 -3.43 18.20 1.49
C ASN A 139 -3.69 17.47 0.16
N SER A 140 -3.06 16.31 -0.06
CA SER A 140 -3.38 15.44 -1.19
C SER A 140 -4.85 15.01 -1.18
N GLU A 141 -5.40 14.67 -2.36
CA GLU A 141 -6.78 14.16 -2.47
C GLU A 141 -7.00 12.94 -1.56
N HIS A 142 -6.02 12.03 -1.53
CA HIS A 142 -6.06 10.79 -0.75
C HIS A 142 -6.18 11.05 0.76
N CYS A 143 -5.49 12.07 1.29
CA CYS A 143 -5.53 12.38 2.72
C CYS A 143 -6.72 13.28 3.09
N ARG A 144 -6.99 14.30 2.27
CA ARG A 144 -7.98 15.34 2.60
C ARG A 144 -9.40 14.98 2.17
N HIS A 145 -9.56 13.97 1.31
CA HIS A 145 -10.86 13.53 0.78
C HIS A 145 -11.66 14.69 0.18
N LYS A 146 -10.99 15.52 -0.64
CA LYS A 146 -11.55 16.78 -1.19
C LYS A 146 -12.87 16.52 -1.93
N ILE A 147 -12.90 15.49 -2.79
CA ILE A 147 -14.08 15.12 -3.59
C ILE A 147 -15.27 14.73 -2.69
N PHE A 148 -15.02 13.95 -1.63
CA PHE A 148 -16.07 13.48 -0.74
C PHE A 148 -16.69 14.61 0.11
N ASN A 149 -15.94 15.68 0.35
CA ASN A 149 -16.39 16.84 1.11
C ASN A 149 -16.83 18.02 0.23
N ALA A 150 -16.71 17.92 -1.09
CA ALA A 150 -17.06 19.00 -2.01
C ALA A 150 -18.57 19.29 -2.04
N ASP A 151 -18.89 20.53 -2.37
CA ASP A 151 -20.22 20.93 -2.84
C ASP A 151 -20.40 20.45 -4.30
N TRP A 152 -21.62 20.04 -4.65
CA TRP A 152 -21.94 19.51 -5.97
C TRP A 152 -22.98 20.38 -6.67
N ILE A 153 -22.80 20.58 -7.97
CA ILE A 153 -23.81 21.11 -8.88
C ILE A 153 -23.99 20.05 -9.97
N ILE A 154 -25.17 19.44 -10.06
CA ILE A 154 -25.49 18.38 -11.02
C ILE A 154 -26.58 18.92 -11.94
N ASP A 155 -26.32 18.91 -13.25
CA ASP A 155 -27.22 19.44 -14.28
C ASP A 155 -27.73 20.86 -13.99
N GLY A 156 -26.82 21.71 -13.46
CA GLY A 156 -27.11 23.10 -13.10
C GLY A 156 -27.79 23.30 -11.73
N VAL A 157 -28.08 22.23 -10.99
CA VAL A 157 -28.76 22.29 -9.69
C VAL A 157 -27.77 22.04 -8.56
N LYS A 158 -27.66 23.00 -7.63
CA LYS A 158 -26.88 22.84 -6.40
C LYS A 158 -27.48 21.74 -5.53
N GLN A 159 -26.63 20.85 -5.04
CA GLN A 159 -27.00 19.76 -4.16
C GLN A 159 -26.84 20.17 -2.69
N ASP A 160 -27.72 19.65 -1.82
CA ASP A 160 -27.78 20.04 -0.41
C ASP A 160 -26.71 19.39 0.47
N ARG A 161 -26.06 18.32 -0.01
CA ARG A 161 -25.12 17.51 0.77
C ARG A 161 -23.92 17.11 -0.06
N SER A 162 -22.76 17.06 0.59
CA SER A 162 -21.59 16.37 0.05
C SER A 162 -21.79 14.85 0.04
N LEU A 163 -20.92 14.12 -0.68
CA LEU A 163 -20.95 12.65 -0.67
C LEU A 163 -20.80 12.11 0.75
N PHE A 164 -19.86 12.66 1.54
CA PHE A 164 -19.68 12.25 2.94
C PHE A 164 -20.89 12.62 3.80
N GLY A 165 -21.54 13.76 3.53
CA GLY A 165 -22.81 14.13 4.16
C GLY A 165 -23.91 13.10 3.90
N MET A 166 -24.01 12.58 2.67
CA MET A 166 -24.93 11.48 2.34
C MET A 166 -24.60 10.18 3.08
N ILE A 167 -23.32 9.85 3.25
CA ILE A 167 -22.90 8.68 4.04
C ILE A 167 -23.27 8.86 5.52
N LYS A 168 -22.97 10.02 6.13
CA LYS A 168 -23.35 10.32 7.53
C LYS A 168 -24.85 10.26 7.77
N ASN A 169 -25.66 10.60 6.77
CA ASN A 169 -27.11 10.49 6.87
C ASN A 169 -27.59 9.07 7.17
N THR A 170 -26.88 8.03 6.72
CA THR A 170 -27.24 6.64 7.03
C THR A 170 -27.20 6.37 8.53
N HIS A 171 -26.15 6.85 9.21
CA HIS A 171 -25.99 6.78 10.65
C HIS A 171 -26.97 7.71 11.40
N GLN A 172 -27.20 8.93 10.90
CA GLN A 172 -28.18 9.85 11.51
C GLN A 172 -29.59 9.25 11.57
N LEU A 173 -30.00 8.54 10.51
CA LEU A 173 -31.30 7.88 10.45
C LEU A 173 -31.34 6.55 11.22
N ASN A 174 -30.20 5.86 11.34
CA ASN A 174 -30.11 4.53 11.95
C ASN A 174 -28.90 4.40 12.90
N PRO A 175 -28.88 5.11 14.05
CA PRO A 175 -27.71 5.12 14.93
C PRO A 175 -27.60 3.87 15.83
N ARG A 176 -28.66 3.03 15.88
CA ARG A 176 -28.76 1.90 16.80
C ARG A 176 -27.56 0.96 16.67
N GLY A 177 -26.96 0.61 17.81
CA GLY A 177 -25.83 -0.32 17.86
C GLY A 177 -24.49 0.30 17.44
N THR A 178 -24.41 1.60 17.15
CA THR A 178 -23.13 2.28 16.88
C THR A 178 -22.55 2.84 18.17
N VAL A 179 -21.27 2.58 18.43
CA VAL A 179 -20.51 3.16 19.55
C VAL A 179 -19.62 4.31 19.05
N VAL A 180 -18.92 4.10 17.93
CA VAL A 180 -18.07 5.12 17.29
C VAL A 180 -18.24 5.07 15.77
N ALA A 181 -18.46 6.23 15.15
CA ALA A 181 -18.44 6.40 13.70
C ALA A 181 -17.81 7.75 13.32
N TYR A 182 -16.97 7.76 12.29
CA TYR A 182 -16.38 8.96 11.67
C TYR A 182 -15.44 9.81 12.55
N SER A 183 -15.00 9.29 13.70
CA SER A 183 -14.11 10.01 14.63
C SER A 183 -12.86 9.22 15.02
N ASP A 184 -12.59 8.11 14.34
CA ASP A 184 -11.41 7.27 14.56
C ASP A 184 -11.02 6.51 13.28
N ASN A 185 -9.92 5.76 13.32
CA ASN A 185 -9.41 4.97 12.20
C ASN A 185 -10.32 3.81 11.80
N SER A 186 -11.20 3.37 12.71
CA SER A 186 -12.21 2.34 12.48
C SER A 186 -13.56 2.74 13.08
N SER A 187 -14.63 2.11 12.61
CA SER A 187 -15.95 2.20 13.26
C SER A 187 -16.10 1.12 14.33
N ILE A 188 -16.95 1.37 15.34
CA ILE A 188 -17.22 0.45 16.44
C ILE A 188 -18.73 0.26 16.58
N ILE A 189 -19.18 -0.99 16.61
CA ILE A 189 -20.55 -1.37 16.92
C ILE A 189 -20.63 -2.06 18.29
N GLU A 190 -21.81 -2.03 18.88
CA GLU A 190 -22.12 -2.76 20.11
C GLU A 190 -21.79 -4.24 19.95
N GLY A 191 -21.34 -4.83 21.06
CA GLY A 191 -20.97 -6.24 21.13
C GLY A 191 -21.68 -6.87 22.31
N ALA A 192 -20.98 -7.68 23.09
CA ALA A 192 -21.57 -8.37 24.22
C ALA A 192 -20.58 -8.53 25.38
N SER A 193 -21.11 -8.85 26.56
CA SER A 193 -20.30 -9.39 27.64
C SER A 193 -19.81 -10.78 27.25
N VAL A 194 -18.50 -10.93 27.12
CA VAL A 194 -17.85 -12.18 26.70
C VAL A 194 -16.73 -12.54 27.66
N THR A 195 -16.40 -13.82 27.71
CA THR A 195 -15.22 -14.28 28.44
C THR A 195 -13.97 -14.03 27.60
N ARG A 196 -13.15 -13.07 28.03
CA ARG A 196 -11.83 -12.76 27.49
C ARG A 196 -10.78 -13.61 28.20
N PHE A 197 -9.79 -14.12 27.47
CA PHE A 197 -8.73 -14.96 28.01
C PHE A 197 -7.36 -14.45 27.54
N TYR A 198 -6.57 -13.92 28.48
CA TYR A 198 -5.24 -13.37 28.22
C TYR A 198 -4.44 -13.33 29.54
N PRO A 199 -3.10 -13.12 29.50
CA PRO A 199 -2.28 -13.05 30.71
C PRO A 199 -2.73 -11.93 31.64
N ARG A 200 -2.89 -12.25 32.92
CA ARG A 200 -3.22 -11.31 34.00
C ARG A 200 -2.16 -11.37 35.08
N GLN A 201 -1.91 -10.21 35.68
CA GLN A 201 -1.03 -10.08 36.82
C GLN A 201 -1.63 -10.85 38.01
N VAL A 202 -0.84 -11.77 38.56
CA VAL A 202 -1.14 -12.53 39.79
C VAL A 202 0.00 -12.29 40.76
N GLY A 203 -0.24 -11.52 41.83
CA GLY A 203 0.82 -11.07 42.75
C GLY A 203 1.73 -10.00 42.12
N ALA A 204 2.97 -9.86 42.60
CA ALA A 204 3.89 -8.79 42.16
C ALA A 204 4.63 -9.09 40.85
N ASP A 205 5.04 -10.34 40.62
CA ASP A 205 6.00 -10.68 39.55
C ASP A 205 5.55 -11.84 38.64
N LYS A 206 4.26 -12.20 38.67
CA LYS A 206 3.76 -13.36 37.91
C LYS A 206 2.58 -12.96 37.02
N GLN A 207 2.56 -13.53 35.82
CA GLN A 207 1.47 -13.42 34.86
C GLN A 207 0.91 -14.81 34.59
N GLU A 208 -0.41 -14.98 34.69
CA GLU A 208 -1.10 -16.23 34.39
C GLU A 208 -2.27 -15.98 33.44
N TYR A 209 -2.51 -16.91 32.51
CA TYR A 209 -3.70 -16.83 31.68
C TYR A 209 -4.94 -17.10 32.52
N ALA A 210 -5.88 -16.15 32.52
CA ALA A 210 -7.11 -16.27 33.29
C ALA A 210 -8.32 -15.69 32.51
N PRO A 211 -9.51 -16.28 32.66
CA PRO A 211 -10.74 -15.75 32.06
C PRO A 211 -11.22 -14.49 32.80
N SER A 212 -11.89 -13.59 32.09
CA SER A 212 -12.65 -12.49 32.67
C SER A 212 -13.85 -12.14 31.80
N ASN A 213 -14.98 -11.83 32.44
CA ASN A 213 -16.19 -11.39 31.72
C ASN A 213 -16.11 -9.89 31.50
N GLU A 214 -16.02 -9.46 30.25
CA GLU A 214 -15.83 -8.07 29.87
C GLU A 214 -16.80 -7.68 28.77
N LEU A 215 -17.38 -6.46 28.86
CA LEU A 215 -18.12 -5.89 27.74
C LEU A 215 -17.13 -5.56 26.61
N THR A 216 -17.26 -6.31 25.52
CA THR A 216 -16.37 -6.23 24.36
C THR A 216 -17.18 -5.89 23.13
N HIS A 217 -16.81 -4.81 22.47
CA HIS A 217 -17.39 -4.32 21.22
C HIS A 217 -16.63 -4.84 20.01
N ILE A 218 -17.21 -4.64 18.83
CA ILE A 218 -16.64 -5.06 17.55
C ILE A 218 -16.25 -3.82 16.77
N LEU A 219 -14.99 -3.74 16.35
CA LEU A 219 -14.55 -2.73 15.40
C LEU A 219 -14.55 -3.30 13.98
N MET A 220 -14.66 -2.43 12.98
CA MET A 220 -14.54 -2.81 11.57
C MET A 220 -13.93 -1.70 10.72
N LYS A 221 -13.08 -2.11 9.78
CA LYS A 221 -12.41 -1.24 8.81
C LYS A 221 -12.20 -2.00 7.48
N VAL A 222 -12.20 -1.25 6.39
CA VAL A 222 -11.83 -1.73 5.06
C VAL A 222 -11.03 -0.62 4.38
N GLU A 223 -9.91 -0.98 3.75
CA GLU A 223 -9.04 -0.11 2.98
C GLU A 223 -8.75 -0.67 1.60
N THR A 224 -8.15 0.16 0.75
CA THR A 224 -7.67 -0.27 -0.57
C THR A 224 -6.21 0.12 -0.79
N HIS A 225 -5.47 -0.66 -1.59
CA HIS A 225 -4.07 -0.37 -1.92
C HIS A 225 -3.78 -0.44 -3.42
N ASN A 226 -4.67 0.19 -4.19
CA ASN A 226 -4.79 0.05 -5.64
C ASN A 226 -3.52 0.45 -6.42
N HIS A 227 -2.98 1.65 -6.18
CA HIS A 227 -1.86 2.17 -6.96
C HIS A 227 -0.56 1.39 -6.72
N PRO A 228 -0.13 1.15 -5.46
CA PRO A 228 1.05 0.32 -5.20
C PRO A 228 0.93 -1.09 -5.76
N THR A 229 -0.24 -1.73 -5.64
CA THR A 229 -0.47 -3.07 -6.21
C THR A 229 -0.38 -3.09 -7.74
N ALA A 230 -0.70 -1.99 -8.43
CA ALA A 230 -0.48 -1.89 -9.88
C ALA A 230 1.02 -1.93 -10.26
N ILE A 231 1.90 -1.45 -9.38
CA ILE A 231 3.33 -1.32 -9.64
C ILE A 231 4.10 -2.55 -9.18
N SER A 232 3.95 -2.94 -7.91
CA SER A 232 4.58 -4.12 -7.32
C SER A 232 3.54 -4.86 -6.47
N PRO A 233 2.89 -5.91 -7.04
CA PRO A 233 1.67 -6.45 -6.45
C PRO A 233 1.87 -7.11 -5.08
N PHE A 234 2.97 -7.85 -4.89
CA PHE A 234 3.26 -8.52 -3.61
C PHE A 234 3.36 -7.52 -2.45
N PRO A 235 4.29 -6.54 -2.44
CA PRO A 235 4.39 -5.59 -1.35
C PRO A 235 3.19 -4.65 -1.29
N GLY A 236 2.55 -4.31 -2.42
CA GLY A 236 1.32 -3.53 -2.42
C GLY A 236 0.19 -4.21 -1.66
N ALA A 237 -0.10 -5.48 -1.95
CA ALA A 237 -1.13 -6.22 -1.24
C ALA A 237 -0.75 -6.50 0.24
N SER A 238 0.53 -6.78 0.50
CA SER A 238 1.04 -7.03 1.85
C SER A 238 0.90 -5.81 2.76
N THR A 239 1.31 -4.63 2.28
CA THR A 239 1.21 -3.36 3.02
C THR A 239 -0.22 -2.85 3.10
N GLY A 240 -1.08 -3.15 2.12
CA GLY A 240 -2.53 -2.93 2.22
C GLY A 240 -3.15 -3.68 3.40
N ALA A 241 -2.84 -4.97 3.55
CA ALA A 241 -3.27 -5.75 4.72
C ALA A 241 -2.64 -5.21 6.02
N GLY A 242 -1.36 -4.87 6.00
CA GLY A 242 -0.67 -4.36 7.18
C GLY A 242 -1.12 -2.99 7.64
N GLY A 243 -1.48 -2.08 6.72
CA GLY A 243 -2.04 -0.78 7.03
C GLY A 243 -3.37 -0.90 7.75
N GLU A 244 -4.28 -1.69 7.17
CA GLU A 244 -5.60 -1.91 7.74
C GLU A 244 -5.56 -2.60 9.11
N ILE A 245 -4.67 -3.59 9.30
CA ILE A 245 -4.43 -4.22 10.63
C ILE A 245 -3.96 -3.20 11.68
N ARG A 246 -3.14 -2.20 11.29
CA ARG A 246 -2.69 -1.14 12.23
C ARG A 246 -3.83 -0.24 12.63
N ASP A 247 -4.73 0.09 11.71
CA ASP A 247 -5.92 0.90 12.03
C ASP A 247 -6.85 0.20 13.01
N GLU A 248 -7.05 -1.10 12.83
CA GLU A 248 -7.77 -1.91 13.82
C GLU A 248 -7.09 -1.82 15.19
N GLY A 249 -5.77 -2.08 15.28
CA GLY A 249 -5.03 -2.06 16.54
C GLY A 249 -4.97 -0.70 17.22
N ALA A 250 -4.95 0.39 16.45
CA ALA A 250 -4.87 1.77 16.91
C ALA A 250 -6.24 2.41 17.19
N THR A 251 -7.34 1.66 17.03
CA THR A 251 -8.68 2.16 17.34
C THR A 251 -8.84 2.43 18.84
N GLY A 252 -9.37 3.61 19.18
CA GLY A 252 -9.56 4.07 20.53
C GLY A 252 -8.22 4.17 21.29
N ARG A 253 -8.11 3.45 22.40
CA ARG A 253 -6.89 3.34 23.22
C ARG A 253 -6.23 1.97 23.13
N GLY A 254 -6.46 1.26 22.02
CA GLY A 254 -5.89 -0.05 21.75
C GLY A 254 -6.94 -1.14 21.66
N ALA A 255 -6.93 -1.85 20.54
CA ALA A 255 -7.82 -2.96 20.26
C ALA A 255 -7.06 -4.17 19.69
N LYS A 256 -7.78 -5.28 19.44
CA LYS A 256 -7.17 -6.52 18.94
C LYS A 256 -7.85 -6.99 17.65
N PRO A 257 -7.14 -7.00 16.51
CA PRO A 257 -7.64 -7.58 15.28
C PRO A 257 -8.03 -9.05 15.45
N LYS A 258 -9.09 -9.50 14.74
CA LYS A 258 -9.65 -10.84 14.91
C LYS A 258 -9.74 -11.63 13.61
N ALA A 259 -10.34 -11.06 12.56
CA ALA A 259 -10.52 -11.75 11.29
C ALA A 259 -10.52 -10.73 10.14
N GLY A 260 -9.97 -11.13 9.00
CA GLY A 260 -9.85 -10.30 7.81
C GLY A 260 -10.72 -10.75 6.63
N LEU A 261 -10.81 -9.88 5.64
CA LEU A 261 -11.28 -10.13 4.29
C LEU A 261 -10.29 -9.59 3.26
N THR A 262 -10.30 -10.15 2.05
CA THR A 262 -9.48 -9.65 0.94
C THR A 262 -10.27 -9.60 -0.36
N GLY A 263 -10.01 -8.61 -1.21
CA GLY A 263 -10.75 -8.43 -2.45
C GLY A 263 -9.84 -8.00 -3.59
N PHE A 264 -10.06 -8.58 -4.78
CA PHE A 264 -9.33 -8.19 -5.99
C PHE A 264 -10.28 -7.91 -7.15
N THR A 265 -10.05 -6.80 -7.85
CA THR A 265 -10.61 -6.56 -9.18
C THR A 265 -9.51 -6.21 -10.15
N VAL A 266 -9.41 -6.95 -11.25
CA VAL A 266 -8.37 -6.78 -12.27
C VAL A 266 -8.98 -6.85 -13.68
N SER A 267 -8.23 -6.41 -14.69
CA SER A 267 -8.58 -6.66 -16.09
C SER A 267 -8.53 -8.16 -16.44
N ASN A 268 -8.76 -8.53 -17.69
CA ASN A 268 -8.71 -9.92 -18.14
C ASN A 268 -7.35 -10.57 -17.84
N LEU A 269 -7.35 -11.86 -17.47
CA LEU A 269 -6.12 -12.55 -17.03
C LEU A 269 -5.24 -12.94 -18.20
N LEU A 270 -5.83 -13.24 -19.36
CA LEU A 270 -5.10 -13.70 -20.54
C LEU A 270 -4.17 -14.88 -20.20
N LEU A 271 -4.71 -15.89 -19.49
CA LEU A 271 -3.97 -17.08 -19.09
C LEU A 271 -3.35 -17.75 -20.34
N PRO A 272 -2.02 -17.99 -20.39
CA PRO A 272 -1.34 -18.45 -21.61
C PRO A 272 -1.99 -19.66 -22.28
N ASP A 273 -2.38 -20.65 -21.47
CA ASP A 273 -2.93 -21.92 -21.96
C ASP A 273 -4.46 -22.02 -21.80
N ALA A 274 -5.14 -20.93 -21.40
CA ALA A 274 -6.56 -20.95 -21.06
C ALA A 274 -7.30 -19.64 -21.39
N GLN A 275 -6.84 -18.92 -22.42
CA GLN A 275 -7.49 -17.68 -22.87
C GLN A 275 -8.95 -17.93 -23.25
N ARG A 276 -9.81 -16.97 -22.91
CA ARG A 276 -11.25 -17.07 -23.12
C ARG A 276 -11.72 -16.20 -24.29
N PRO A 277 -12.80 -16.58 -25.00
CA PRO A 277 -13.26 -15.87 -26.19
C PRO A 277 -13.74 -14.41 -25.97
N TRP A 278 -13.84 -13.96 -24.72
CA TRP A 278 -14.20 -12.58 -24.36
C TRP A 278 -12.99 -11.72 -23.98
N GLU A 279 -11.80 -12.30 -23.90
CA GLU A 279 -10.56 -11.60 -23.53
C GLU A 279 -9.89 -11.03 -24.79
N ASN A 280 -10.54 -10.08 -25.46
CA ASN A 280 -10.05 -9.45 -26.68
C ASN A 280 -10.52 -8.00 -26.83
N ALA A 281 -10.14 -7.38 -27.94
CA ALA A 281 -10.38 -5.98 -28.26
C ALA A 281 -11.67 -5.73 -29.05
N SER A 282 -12.60 -6.69 -29.06
CA SER A 282 -13.86 -6.53 -29.77
C SER A 282 -14.74 -5.53 -29.04
N ASP A 283 -15.36 -4.61 -29.78
CA ASP A 283 -16.43 -3.77 -29.28
C ASP A 283 -17.66 -4.63 -28.97
N VAL A 284 -18.05 -4.70 -27.68
CA VAL A 284 -19.20 -5.51 -27.25
C VAL A 284 -20.54 -4.94 -27.72
N THR A 285 -20.56 -3.68 -28.16
CA THR A 285 -21.75 -3.02 -28.73
C THR A 285 -21.86 -3.26 -30.24
N ALA A 286 -20.77 -3.66 -30.88
CA ALA A 286 -20.77 -4.10 -32.27
C ALA A 286 -21.25 -5.56 -32.34
N GLY A 287 -22.05 -5.88 -33.36
CA GLY A 287 -22.53 -7.25 -33.59
C GLY A 287 -21.38 -8.26 -33.77
N SER A 288 -21.68 -9.56 -33.65
CA SER A 288 -20.69 -10.65 -33.66
C SER A 288 -19.78 -10.70 -34.90
N ALA A 289 -20.16 -10.06 -36.00
CA ALA A 289 -19.36 -9.97 -37.23
C ALA A 289 -18.12 -9.05 -37.12
N ALA A 290 -18.03 -8.21 -36.09
CA ALA A 290 -16.95 -7.24 -35.89
C ALA A 290 -15.89 -7.69 -34.86
N ARG A 291 -15.84 -8.99 -34.54
CA ARG A 291 -14.88 -9.53 -33.57
C ARG A 291 -13.44 -9.41 -34.09
N VAL A 292 -12.54 -9.08 -33.17
CA VAL A 292 -11.09 -9.02 -33.39
C VAL A 292 -10.38 -9.92 -32.40
N ASP A 293 -9.34 -10.61 -32.87
CA ASP A 293 -8.51 -11.51 -32.07
C ASP A 293 -7.33 -10.80 -31.38
N ALA A 294 -7.30 -9.46 -31.43
CA ALA A 294 -6.29 -8.65 -30.74
C ALA A 294 -6.67 -8.41 -29.28
N VAL A 295 -5.69 -8.08 -28.42
CA VAL A 295 -5.90 -7.68 -27.02
C VAL A 295 -5.55 -6.20 -26.83
N TYR A 296 -6.09 -5.56 -25.79
CA TYR A 296 -5.87 -4.12 -25.54
C TYR A 296 -4.43 -3.74 -25.19
N GLY A 297 -3.67 -4.68 -24.64
CA GLY A 297 -2.35 -4.40 -24.08
C GLY A 297 -2.43 -3.63 -22.76
N LYS A 298 -1.26 -3.23 -22.22
CA LYS A 298 -1.15 -2.51 -20.94
C LYS A 298 0.05 -1.56 -20.95
N PRO A 299 0.10 -0.54 -20.08
CA PRO A 299 1.32 0.23 -19.86
C PRO A 299 2.50 -0.67 -19.41
N GLU A 300 3.70 -0.41 -19.92
CA GLU A 300 4.90 -1.20 -19.57
C GLU A 300 5.33 -1.06 -18.11
N ARG A 301 4.99 0.06 -17.47
CA ARG A 301 5.37 0.38 -16.08
C ARG A 301 4.52 -0.30 -15.00
N ILE A 302 3.43 -0.99 -15.38
CA ILE A 302 2.54 -1.67 -14.43
C ILE A 302 2.60 -3.19 -14.60
N ALA A 303 2.28 -3.92 -13.54
CA ALA A 303 2.08 -5.36 -13.58
C ALA A 303 0.88 -5.74 -14.48
N SER A 304 0.90 -6.93 -15.08
CA SER A 304 -0.28 -7.45 -15.77
C SER A 304 -1.36 -7.87 -14.75
N PRO A 305 -2.63 -7.95 -15.15
CA PRO A 305 -3.69 -8.53 -14.32
C PRO A 305 -3.34 -9.92 -13.78
N LEU A 306 -2.74 -10.76 -14.62
CA LEU A 306 -2.25 -12.08 -14.22
C LEU A 306 -1.15 -11.99 -13.16
N GLN A 307 -0.15 -11.12 -13.35
CA GLN A 307 0.92 -10.95 -12.36
C GLN A 307 0.35 -10.45 -11.03
N ILE A 308 -0.61 -9.52 -11.06
CA ILE A 308 -1.31 -9.06 -9.85
C ILE A 308 -1.98 -10.22 -9.13
N MET A 309 -2.64 -11.13 -9.85
CA MET A 309 -3.31 -12.28 -9.24
C MET A 309 -2.38 -13.42 -8.84
N ILE A 310 -1.14 -13.46 -9.33
CA ILE A 310 -0.10 -14.40 -8.88
C ILE A 310 0.54 -13.86 -7.58
N ASP A 311 0.98 -12.60 -7.60
CA ASP A 311 1.81 -12.04 -6.52
C ASP A 311 1.00 -11.38 -5.40
N GLY A 312 -0.06 -10.64 -5.76
CA GLY A 312 -0.86 -9.85 -4.83
C GLY A 312 -1.52 -10.69 -3.74
N PRO A 313 -2.31 -11.74 -4.08
CA PRO A 313 -2.90 -12.62 -3.09
C PRO A 313 -1.87 -13.25 -2.15
N ILE A 314 -0.69 -13.65 -2.66
CA ILE A 314 0.39 -14.20 -1.83
C ILE A 314 0.93 -13.13 -0.87
N GLY A 315 1.14 -11.90 -1.33
CA GLY A 315 1.60 -10.79 -0.49
C GLY A 315 0.64 -10.46 0.66
N GLY A 316 -0.67 -10.36 0.36
CA GLY A 316 -1.69 -10.12 1.38
C GLY A 316 -1.85 -11.28 2.36
N ALA A 317 -1.81 -12.52 1.85
CA ALA A 317 -1.84 -13.73 2.68
C ALA A 317 -0.58 -13.87 3.55
N ALA A 318 0.60 -13.57 3.02
CA ALA A 318 1.86 -13.62 3.77
C ALA A 318 1.82 -12.71 5.00
N PHE A 319 1.34 -11.47 4.83
CA PHE A 319 1.18 -10.55 5.98
C PHE A 319 0.20 -11.10 7.01
N SER A 320 -0.99 -11.53 6.57
CA SER A 320 -2.04 -12.01 7.47
C SER A 320 -1.65 -13.29 8.21
N ASN A 321 -0.99 -14.22 7.52
CA ASN A 321 -0.50 -15.48 8.07
C ASN A 321 0.59 -15.24 9.12
N GLU A 322 1.58 -14.39 8.79
CA GLU A 322 2.69 -14.10 9.69
C GLU A 322 2.23 -13.29 10.91
N PHE A 323 1.34 -12.32 10.72
CA PHE A 323 0.72 -11.57 11.81
C PHE A 323 -0.18 -12.45 12.69
N GLY A 324 -0.81 -13.49 12.11
CA GLY A 324 -1.71 -14.39 12.81
C GLY A 324 -3.17 -13.93 12.85
N ARG A 325 -3.66 -13.29 11.78
CA ARG A 325 -5.09 -12.97 11.59
C ARG A 325 -5.68 -13.84 10.48
N PRO A 326 -6.68 -14.70 10.75
CA PRO A 326 -7.32 -15.49 9.69
C PRO A 326 -8.10 -14.59 8.72
N VAL A 327 -7.97 -14.85 7.42
CA VAL A 327 -8.76 -14.20 6.36
C VAL A 327 -9.90 -15.13 5.98
N LEU A 328 -11.14 -14.73 6.27
CA LEU A 328 -12.31 -15.61 6.25
C LEU A 328 -13.31 -15.27 5.14
N GLY A 329 -13.14 -14.14 4.47
CA GLY A 329 -14.02 -13.68 3.40
C GLY A 329 -13.26 -12.99 2.30
N GLY A 330 -13.91 -12.84 1.15
CA GLY A 330 -13.32 -12.10 0.06
C GLY A 330 -14.10 -12.16 -1.23
N TYR A 331 -13.58 -11.46 -2.24
CA TYR A 331 -14.11 -11.54 -3.60
C TYR A 331 -12.99 -11.45 -4.63
N PHE A 332 -13.25 -11.99 -5.81
CA PHE A 332 -12.39 -11.84 -6.97
C PHE A 332 -13.25 -11.56 -8.20
N ARG A 333 -12.91 -10.50 -8.93
CA ARG A 333 -13.59 -10.10 -10.17
C ARG A 333 -12.58 -9.80 -11.27
N THR A 334 -12.88 -10.27 -12.47
CA THR A 334 -12.24 -9.79 -13.70
C THR A 334 -13.24 -8.95 -14.49
N TYR A 335 -12.80 -7.82 -15.02
CA TYR A 335 -13.57 -7.05 -15.98
C TYR A 335 -12.66 -6.18 -16.83
N GLU A 336 -12.71 -6.39 -18.14
CA GLU A 336 -12.14 -5.50 -19.14
C GLU A 336 -12.88 -5.71 -20.45
N GLN A 337 -13.58 -4.69 -20.92
CA GLN A 337 -14.34 -4.74 -22.15
C GLN A 337 -14.31 -3.38 -22.86
N ASN A 338 -14.33 -3.45 -24.19
CA ASN A 338 -14.55 -2.30 -25.04
C ASN A 338 -16.03 -2.06 -25.21
N VAL A 339 -16.47 -0.87 -24.86
CA VAL A 339 -17.86 -0.47 -24.97
C VAL A 339 -17.89 0.68 -25.97
N GLY A 340 -17.78 0.36 -27.26
CA GLY A 340 -17.48 1.31 -28.33
C GLY A 340 -18.48 2.46 -28.49
N ALA A 341 -19.71 2.32 -27.99
CA ALA A 341 -20.67 3.42 -27.84
C ALA A 341 -20.15 4.61 -26.99
N ALA A 342 -19.16 4.38 -26.13
CA ALA A 342 -18.51 5.41 -25.30
C ALA A 342 -17.08 5.75 -25.77
N GLY A 343 -16.57 5.13 -26.84
CA GLY A 343 -15.18 5.30 -27.30
C GLY A 343 -14.12 4.91 -26.26
N ALA A 344 -14.49 4.05 -25.29
CA ALA A 344 -13.67 3.75 -24.13
C ALA A 344 -13.59 2.25 -23.83
N VAL A 345 -12.44 1.86 -23.28
CA VAL A 345 -12.22 0.54 -22.69
C VAL A 345 -12.41 0.68 -21.18
N TYR A 346 -13.33 -0.08 -20.62
CA TYR A 346 -13.57 -0.11 -19.18
C TYR A 346 -12.92 -1.36 -18.61
N GLY A 347 -12.07 -1.19 -17.61
CA GLY A 347 -11.38 -2.29 -16.94
C GLY A 347 -10.56 -1.84 -15.75
N TYR A 348 -9.68 -2.71 -15.27
CA TYR A 348 -8.95 -2.53 -14.02
C TYR A 348 -7.44 -2.79 -14.20
N HIS A 349 -6.82 -2.05 -15.12
CA HIS A 349 -5.35 -1.97 -15.23
C HIS A 349 -4.71 -1.44 -13.95
N LYS A 350 -5.29 -0.39 -13.37
CA LYS A 350 -5.12 -0.10 -11.93
C LYS A 350 -6.11 -1.00 -11.20
N PRO A 351 -5.65 -1.99 -10.41
CA PRO A 351 -6.53 -2.95 -9.80
C PRO A 351 -7.31 -2.30 -8.65
N ILE A 352 -8.37 -2.97 -8.22
CA ILE A 352 -8.85 -2.84 -6.85
C ILE A 352 -8.14 -3.92 -6.03
N MET A 353 -7.40 -3.51 -4.99
CA MET A 353 -6.89 -4.40 -3.96
C MET A 353 -7.50 -3.96 -2.64
N ILE A 354 -8.33 -4.81 -2.04
CA ILE A 354 -9.02 -4.56 -0.77
C ILE A 354 -8.40 -5.41 0.33
N ALA A 355 -8.16 -4.77 1.47
CA ALA A 355 -7.96 -5.43 2.75
C ALA A 355 -8.97 -4.87 3.74
N GLY A 356 -9.57 -5.71 4.56
CA GLY A 356 -10.48 -5.28 5.60
C GLY A 356 -10.55 -6.30 6.72
N GLY A 357 -11.22 -5.94 7.80
CA GLY A 357 -11.33 -6.82 8.92
C GLY A 357 -12.25 -6.34 10.02
N ILE A 358 -12.35 -7.22 11.01
CA ILE A 358 -13.03 -6.98 12.27
C ILE A 358 -12.09 -7.31 13.43
N GLY A 359 -12.26 -6.54 14.51
CA GLY A 359 -11.50 -6.70 15.73
C GLY A 359 -12.40 -6.64 16.95
N ASN A 360 -11.81 -6.92 18.10
CA ASN A 360 -12.47 -6.75 19.39
C ASN A 360 -11.86 -5.56 20.13
N ILE A 361 -12.70 -4.76 20.78
CA ILE A 361 -12.26 -3.65 21.63
C ILE A 361 -13.02 -3.66 22.95
N SER A 362 -12.30 -3.43 24.06
CA SER A 362 -12.95 -3.26 25.37
C SER A 362 -13.82 -2.01 25.35
N ALA A 363 -15.01 -2.05 25.97
CA ALA A 363 -15.86 -0.89 26.13
C ALA A 363 -15.12 0.31 26.75
N ALA A 364 -14.19 0.03 27.67
CA ALA A 364 -13.38 1.05 28.32
C ALA A 364 -12.41 1.76 27.35
N HIS A 365 -12.03 1.17 26.21
CA HIS A 365 -11.00 1.71 25.33
C HIS A 365 -11.56 2.35 24.05
N THR A 366 -12.87 2.46 23.92
CA THR A 366 -13.55 2.90 22.69
C THR A 366 -13.26 4.35 22.31
N HIS A 367 -13.07 5.23 23.29
CA HIS A 367 -12.81 6.65 23.07
C HIS A 367 -11.36 7.00 23.40
N LYS A 368 -10.78 7.89 22.59
CA LYS A 368 -9.47 8.50 22.84
C LYS A 368 -9.55 9.50 23.99
N ASP A 369 -8.48 9.59 24.76
CA ASP A 369 -8.34 10.61 25.79
C ASP A 369 -7.78 11.91 25.19
N GLU A 370 -7.93 13.00 25.93
CA GLU A 370 -7.13 14.20 25.72
C GLU A 370 -5.64 13.90 25.94
N ILE A 371 -4.76 14.67 25.28
CA ILE A 371 -3.31 14.55 25.39
C ILE A 371 -2.79 15.71 26.24
N PRO A 372 -2.47 15.51 27.53
CA PRO A 372 -1.99 16.58 28.40
C PRO A 372 -0.64 17.17 27.95
N VAL A 373 -0.39 18.42 28.35
CA VAL A 373 0.94 19.04 28.20
C VAL A 373 1.97 18.20 28.94
N GLY A 374 3.09 17.92 28.27
CA GLY A 374 4.18 17.10 28.81
C GLY A 374 4.04 15.61 28.53
N SER A 375 2.99 15.16 27.83
CA SER A 375 2.92 13.78 27.33
C SER A 375 4.08 13.46 26.38
N LEU A 376 4.60 12.24 26.51
CA LEU A 376 5.61 11.71 25.60
C LEU A 376 4.96 11.26 24.28
N LEU A 377 5.53 11.67 23.15
CA LEU A 377 5.12 11.21 21.82
C LEU A 377 6.05 10.08 21.38
N ILE A 378 5.49 8.90 21.13
CA ILE A 378 6.26 7.67 20.89
C ILE A 378 5.92 7.12 19.50
N GLN A 379 6.96 6.79 18.73
CA GLN A 379 6.84 5.94 17.55
C GLN A 379 7.11 4.49 17.97
N LEU A 380 6.07 3.65 17.98
CA LEU A 380 6.20 2.22 18.19
C LEU A 380 6.29 1.49 16.84
N GLY A 381 7.35 0.71 16.63
CA GLY A 381 7.48 -0.13 15.44
C GLY A 381 8.89 -0.23 14.91
N GLY A 382 9.00 -0.61 13.63
CA GLY A 382 10.28 -0.79 12.96
C GLY A 382 11.04 0.52 12.69
N PRO A 383 12.36 0.47 12.48
CA PRO A 383 13.16 1.61 12.07
C PRO A 383 12.69 2.20 10.74
N GLY A 384 12.73 3.53 10.62
CA GLY A 384 12.39 4.22 9.37
C GLY A 384 13.39 3.93 8.26
N MET A 385 12.89 3.77 7.04
CA MET A 385 13.68 3.63 5.80
C MET A 385 13.07 4.54 4.73
N ARG A 386 13.81 4.81 3.65
CA ARG A 386 13.31 5.59 2.51
C ARG A 386 12.36 4.74 1.65
N ILE A 387 11.12 4.61 2.08
CA ILE A 387 10.05 3.80 1.46
C ILE A 387 8.79 4.67 1.35
N GLY A 388 8.13 4.59 0.19
CA GLY A 388 7.07 5.54 -0.21
C GLY A 388 7.65 6.74 -0.94
#